data_AF-A0A950W0G0-F1
#
_entry.id   AF-A0A950W0G0-F1
#
_cell.length_a   1.000
_cell.length_b   1.000
_cell.length_c   1.000
_cell.angle_alpha   90.00
_cell.angle_beta   90.00
_cell.angle_gamma   90.00
#
_symmetry.space_group_name_H-M   'P 1'
#
loop_
_entity.id
_entity.type
_entity.pdbx_description
1 polymer ?
#
loop_
_entity_poly.entity_id
_entity_poly.type
_entity_poly.pdbx_seq_one_letter_code
_entity_poly.pdbx_strand_id
1 'polypeptide(L)'
;MYERKGEKYFVVDGHIHFWDASPENWVKGQEQYAKGWIECFHAYMGLGPPETHWPLEKFMKYSEEDFVKDVFEEGHVDVGIFQSTYLKSWYRDGFNTTERNAAMVEKYPDKLIVNGRFDPREGEAGLKQLEEDAKRYNLKGVKVYTAEWYNGSRGWSLSDPEAQVFLDKC
;
A
#
# COMPACT_ATOMS: atom_id res chain seq x y z
N MET A 1 -4.33 -4.03 -22.19
CA MET A 1 -4.15 -5.45 -22.52
C MET A 1 -2.84 -5.61 -23.26
N TYR A 2 -1.89 -6.27 -22.61
CA TYR A 2 -0.55 -6.51 -23.13
C TYR A 2 -0.60 -7.42 -24.36
N GLU A 3 0.18 -7.11 -25.40
CA GLU A 3 0.27 -7.93 -26.61
C GLU A 3 1.71 -8.38 -26.85
N ARG A 4 1.89 -9.69 -27.09
CA ARG A 4 3.20 -10.25 -27.45
C ARG A 4 3.02 -11.37 -28.45
N LYS A 5 3.73 -11.29 -29.58
CA LYS A 5 3.68 -12.29 -30.67
C LYS A 5 2.26 -12.58 -31.19
N GLY A 6 1.40 -11.57 -31.21
CA GLY A 6 0.01 -11.69 -31.66
C GLY A 6 -0.96 -12.27 -30.62
N GLU A 7 -0.48 -12.63 -29.42
CA GLU A 7 -1.32 -13.03 -28.29
C GLU A 7 -1.58 -11.84 -27.38
N LYS A 8 -2.83 -11.74 -26.89
CA LYS A 8 -3.26 -10.69 -25.95
C LYS A 8 -3.45 -11.28 -24.56
N TYR A 9 -2.93 -10.59 -23.55
CA TYR A 9 -2.96 -11.02 -22.16
C TYR A 9 -3.66 -9.98 -21.31
N PHE A 10 -4.63 -10.43 -20.52
CA PHE A 10 -5.23 -9.63 -19.46
C PHE A 10 -4.34 -9.72 -18.21
N VAL A 11 -3.78 -8.59 -17.79
CA VAL A 11 -2.80 -8.55 -16.70
C VAL A 11 -3.45 -8.03 -15.43
N VAL A 12 -3.45 -8.86 -14.39
CA VAL A 12 -3.86 -8.48 -13.03
C VAL A 12 -2.61 -8.38 -12.16
N ASP A 13 -2.32 -7.18 -11.67
CA ASP A 13 -1.29 -6.98 -10.66
C ASP A 13 -1.93 -7.11 -9.27
N GLY A 14 -1.62 -8.22 -8.59
CA GLY A 14 -2.13 -8.51 -7.27
C GLY A 14 -1.48 -7.71 -6.14
N HIS A 15 -0.47 -6.87 -6.40
CA HIS A 15 0.28 -6.19 -5.35
C HIS A 15 0.84 -4.83 -5.77
N ILE A 16 0.03 -3.79 -5.63
CA ILE A 16 0.46 -2.40 -5.89
C ILE A 16 0.32 -1.50 -4.65
N HIS A 17 1.07 -0.40 -4.65
CA HIS A 17 1.04 0.64 -3.62
C HIS A 17 1.03 2.03 -4.24
N PHE A 18 0.29 2.97 -3.64
CA PHE A 18 0.29 4.38 -3.97
C PHE A 18 0.67 5.17 -2.72
N TRP A 19 1.96 5.50 -2.60
CA TRP A 19 2.55 5.94 -1.34
C TRP A 19 2.88 7.43 -1.26
N ASP A 20 2.91 7.92 -0.02
CA ASP A 20 3.47 9.21 0.34
C ASP A 20 4.47 9.03 1.50
N ALA A 21 5.76 9.11 1.19
CA ALA A 21 6.85 9.05 2.15
C ALA A 21 7.63 10.37 2.21
N SER A 22 7.02 11.46 1.73
CA SER A 22 7.67 12.76 1.69
C SER A 22 8.00 13.26 3.10
N PRO A 23 9.03 14.13 3.27
CA PRO A 23 9.39 14.68 4.57
C PRO A 23 8.24 15.38 5.30
N GLU A 24 7.30 15.97 4.56
CA GLU A 24 6.10 16.61 5.11
C GLU A 24 5.17 15.61 5.79
N ASN A 25 5.25 14.32 5.45
CA ASN A 25 4.48 13.25 6.07
C ASN A 25 5.20 12.62 7.28
N TRP A 26 6.44 13.00 7.61
CA TRP A 26 7.17 12.36 8.70
C TRP A 26 6.63 12.74 10.08
N VAL A 27 6.58 11.77 10.98
CA VAL A 27 6.25 11.98 12.39
C VAL A 27 7.47 12.56 13.10
N LYS A 28 7.27 13.65 13.85
CA LYS A 28 8.32 14.32 14.62
C LYS A 28 8.99 13.35 15.60
N GLY A 29 10.32 13.27 15.55
CA GLY A 29 11.15 12.36 16.36
C GLY A 29 11.28 10.93 15.79
N GLN A 30 10.65 10.65 14.64
CA GLN A 30 10.72 9.36 13.95
C GLN A 30 11.34 9.48 12.55
N GLU A 31 11.94 10.63 12.23
CA GLU A 31 12.47 10.98 10.92
C GLU A 31 13.50 9.97 10.42
N GLN A 32 14.39 9.49 11.31
CA GLN A 32 15.38 8.48 10.95
C GLN A 32 14.74 7.17 10.45
N TYR A 33 13.58 6.79 10.98
CA TYR A 33 12.90 5.55 10.58
C TYR A 33 12.09 5.76 9.30
N ALA A 34 11.39 6.89 9.16
CA ALA A 34 10.71 7.25 7.93
C ALA A 34 11.70 7.36 6.75
N LYS A 35 12.84 8.01 6.98
CA LYS A 35 13.92 8.13 6.00
C LYS A 35 14.51 6.77 5.65
N GLY A 36 14.93 5.99 6.65
CA GLY A 36 15.54 4.68 6.43
C GLY A 36 14.61 3.69 5.71
N TRP A 37 13.31 3.76 5.99
CA TRP A 37 12.29 2.98 5.27
C TRP A 37 12.32 3.31 3.77
N ILE A 38 12.09 4.57 3.39
CA ILE A 38 11.97 4.92 1.96
C ILE A 38 13.30 4.77 1.20
N GLU A 39 14.44 5.08 1.82
CA GLU A 39 15.77 4.87 1.21
C GLU A 39 16.05 3.38 0.94
N CYS A 40 15.60 2.48 1.83
CA CYS A 40 15.73 1.04 1.62
C CYS A 40 14.94 0.57 0.40
N PHE A 41 13.70 1.05 0.21
CA PHE A 41 12.90 0.71 -0.98
C PHE A 41 13.48 1.31 -2.25
N HIS A 42 13.94 2.56 -2.18
CA HIS A 42 14.57 3.23 -3.32
C HIS A 42 15.83 2.49 -3.80
N ALA A 43 16.64 1.96 -2.89
CA ALA A 43 17.86 1.23 -3.24
C ALA A 43 17.63 0.00 -4.13
N TYR A 44 16.44 -0.62 -4.09
CA TYR A 44 16.11 -1.75 -4.98
C TYR A 44 16.09 -1.38 -6.46
N MET A 45 16.00 -0.10 -6.82
CA MET A 45 16.12 0.32 -8.23
C MET A 45 17.44 -0.13 -8.86
N GLY A 46 18.50 -0.33 -8.06
CA GLY A 46 19.78 -0.88 -8.52
C GLY A 46 19.69 -2.30 -9.12
N LEU A 47 18.57 -3.00 -8.96
CA LEU A 47 18.29 -4.28 -9.62
C LEU A 47 17.74 -4.12 -11.05
N GLY A 48 17.33 -2.91 -11.42
CA GLY A 48 16.77 -2.57 -12.73
C GLY A 48 17.74 -1.78 -13.62
N PRO A 49 17.39 -1.60 -14.92
CA PRO A 49 18.19 -0.83 -15.86
C PRO A 49 18.38 0.64 -15.41
N PRO A 50 19.54 1.28 -15.65
CA PRO A 50 19.82 2.65 -15.21
C PRO A 50 18.79 3.70 -15.67
N GLU A 51 18.19 3.51 -16.83
CA GLU A 51 17.16 4.38 -17.38
C GLU A 51 15.84 4.37 -16.58
N THR A 52 15.64 3.36 -15.73
CA THR A 52 14.46 3.25 -14.85
C THR A 52 14.68 3.90 -13.48
N HIS A 53 15.89 4.39 -13.20
CA HIS A 53 16.27 4.91 -11.88
C HIS A 53 15.69 6.30 -11.66
N TRP A 54 14.90 6.45 -10.59
CA TRP A 54 14.40 7.75 -10.18
C TRP A 54 15.33 8.42 -9.16
N PRO A 55 15.42 9.76 -9.14
CA PRO A 55 15.92 10.48 -7.98
C PRO A 55 15.09 10.14 -6.73
N LEU A 56 15.72 10.10 -5.56
CA LEU A 56 15.04 9.80 -4.30
C LEU A 56 13.88 10.76 -4.04
N GLU A 57 14.05 12.04 -4.38
CA GLU A 57 13.04 13.08 -4.21
C GLU A 57 11.76 12.78 -5.00
N LYS A 58 11.91 12.25 -6.22
CA LYS A 58 10.77 11.78 -7.02
C LYS A 58 10.15 10.53 -6.40
N PHE A 59 10.97 9.55 -6.00
CA PHE A 59 10.50 8.28 -5.45
C PHE A 59 9.78 8.43 -4.09
N MET A 60 10.10 9.46 -3.30
CA MET A 60 9.49 9.65 -1.98
C MET A 60 7.98 9.86 -2.03
N LYS A 61 7.40 10.30 -3.15
CA LYS A 61 5.96 10.49 -3.27
C LYS A 61 5.48 10.13 -4.67
N TYR A 62 4.72 9.06 -4.76
CA TYR A 62 4.21 8.59 -6.03
C TYR A 62 3.07 9.52 -6.48
N SER A 63 3.23 10.20 -7.61
CA SER A 63 2.17 11.04 -8.17
C SER A 63 1.14 10.17 -8.89
N GLU A 64 -0.10 10.64 -9.00
CA GLU A 64 -1.13 9.95 -9.78
C GLU A 64 -0.74 9.83 -11.26
N GLU A 65 -0.10 10.87 -11.82
CA GLU A 65 0.38 10.88 -13.20
C GLU A 65 1.44 9.78 -13.41
N ASP A 66 2.44 9.72 -12.55
CA ASP A 66 3.45 8.66 -12.62
C ASP A 66 2.81 7.28 -12.40
N PHE A 67 1.85 7.14 -11.48
CA PHE A 67 1.15 5.87 -11.25
C PHE A 67 0.42 5.39 -12.51
N VAL A 68 -0.37 6.25 -13.15
CA VAL A 68 -1.10 5.91 -14.38
C VAL A 68 -0.14 5.52 -15.48
N LYS A 69 0.92 6.31 -15.66
CA LYS A 69 1.95 6.06 -16.65
C LYS A 69 2.63 4.70 -16.42
N ASP A 70 3.21 4.50 -15.24
CA ASP A 70 4.05 3.32 -15.00
C ASP A 70 3.22 2.04 -14.88
N VAL A 71 2.02 2.09 -14.28
CA VAL A 71 1.22 0.89 -14.02
C VAL A 71 0.34 0.54 -15.22
N PHE A 72 -0.38 1.52 -15.78
CA PHE A 72 -1.35 1.24 -16.85
C PHE A 72 -0.76 1.38 -18.25
N GLU A 73 0.00 2.43 -18.52
CA GLU A 73 0.47 2.73 -19.88
C GLU A 73 1.69 1.90 -20.24
N GLU A 74 2.76 2.01 -19.44
CA GLU A 74 4.04 1.32 -19.66
C GLU A 74 4.05 -0.07 -19.03
N GLY A 75 3.44 -0.24 -17.86
CA GLY A 75 3.33 -1.53 -17.16
C GLY A 75 2.28 -2.47 -17.73
N HIS A 76 1.36 -1.95 -18.56
CA HIS A 76 0.29 -2.70 -19.22
C HIS A 76 -0.66 -3.45 -18.27
N VAL A 77 -0.78 -3.01 -17.02
CA VAL A 77 -1.71 -3.60 -16.04
C VAL A 77 -3.14 -3.24 -16.41
N ASP A 78 -3.99 -4.25 -16.56
CA ASP A 78 -5.41 -4.05 -16.84
C ASP A 78 -6.20 -3.82 -15.54
N VAL A 79 -5.88 -4.58 -14.48
CA VAL A 79 -6.43 -4.41 -13.12
C VAL A 79 -5.32 -4.48 -12.06
N GLY A 80 -5.24 -3.49 -11.19
CA GLY A 80 -4.31 -3.44 -10.06
C GLY A 80 -5.04 -3.56 -8.71
N ILE A 81 -4.43 -4.27 -7.75
CA ILE A 81 -4.98 -4.46 -6.40
C ILE A 81 -4.08 -3.80 -5.36
N PHE A 82 -4.58 -2.72 -4.75
CA PHE A 82 -3.88 -2.02 -3.68
C PHE A 82 -3.80 -2.84 -2.40
N GLN A 83 -2.59 -3.01 -1.89
CA GLN A 83 -2.32 -3.67 -0.61
C GLN A 83 -2.04 -2.63 0.48
N SER A 84 -3.09 -2.16 1.15
CA SER A 84 -3.01 -1.05 2.11
C SER A 84 -1.98 -1.30 3.23
N THR A 85 -1.12 -0.32 3.49
CA THR A 85 -0.01 -0.39 4.46
C THR A 85 0.17 0.98 5.13
N TYR A 86 -0.07 1.09 6.43
CA TYR A 86 -0.31 2.39 7.07
C TYR A 86 0.99 3.03 7.57
N LEU A 87 1.79 2.32 8.36
CA LEU A 87 3.06 2.80 8.93
C LEU A 87 2.93 4.12 9.71
N LYS A 88 1.81 4.29 10.43
CA LYS A 88 1.47 5.54 11.13
C LYS A 88 2.42 5.90 12.28
N SER A 89 3.26 4.96 12.72
CA SER A 89 4.33 5.25 13.67
C SER A 89 5.37 6.23 13.12
N TRP A 90 5.56 6.30 11.79
CA TRP A 90 6.59 7.15 11.17
C TRP A 90 6.02 8.11 10.11
N TYR A 91 4.84 7.82 9.57
CA TYR A 91 4.13 8.67 8.60
C TYR A 91 2.81 9.17 9.17
N ARG A 92 2.68 10.48 9.40
CA ARG A 92 1.53 11.12 10.07
C ARG A 92 0.20 10.79 9.38
N ASP A 93 0.17 10.94 8.06
CA ASP A 93 -1.00 10.69 7.22
C ASP A 93 -1.02 9.25 6.67
N GLY A 94 -0.05 8.42 7.10
CA GLY A 94 0.20 7.07 6.61
C GLY A 94 0.92 7.02 5.25
N PHE A 95 1.53 5.86 4.98
CA PHE A 95 2.29 5.58 3.77
C PHE A 95 1.37 5.29 2.58
N ASN A 96 0.57 4.22 2.65
CA ASN A 96 -0.31 3.70 1.59
C ASN A 96 -1.67 3.30 2.20
N THR A 97 -2.46 4.27 2.69
CA THR A 97 -3.69 3.96 3.46
C THR A 97 -4.86 3.54 2.56
N THR A 98 -5.86 2.88 3.16
CA THR A 98 -7.07 2.45 2.43
C THR A 98 -7.83 3.64 1.87
N GLU A 99 -7.88 4.75 2.59
CA GLU A 99 -8.57 5.98 2.15
C GLU A 99 -7.83 6.64 0.97
N ARG A 100 -6.49 6.69 1.00
CA ARG A 100 -5.68 7.19 -0.12
C ARG A 100 -5.87 6.32 -1.36
N ASN A 101 -5.85 5.00 -1.19
CA ASN A 101 -6.05 4.05 -2.28
C ASN A 101 -7.48 4.10 -2.83
N ALA A 102 -8.48 4.24 -1.96
CA ALA A 102 -9.87 4.37 -2.38
C ALA A 102 -10.11 5.61 -3.25
N ALA A 103 -9.42 6.73 -2.98
CA ALA A 103 -9.50 7.91 -3.85
C ALA A 103 -8.98 7.63 -5.27
N MET A 104 -8.02 6.73 -5.44
CA MET A 104 -7.59 6.25 -6.76
C MET A 104 -8.63 5.31 -7.37
N VAL A 105 -9.22 4.40 -6.58
CA VAL A 105 -10.30 3.51 -7.04
C VAL A 105 -11.51 4.31 -7.53
N GLU A 106 -11.90 5.39 -6.86
CA GLU A 106 -13.01 6.26 -7.28
C GLU A 106 -12.77 6.87 -8.67
N LYS A 107 -11.52 7.18 -9.01
CA LYS A 107 -11.12 7.73 -10.32
C LYS A 107 -10.99 6.67 -11.41
N TYR A 108 -10.54 5.46 -11.03
CA TYR A 108 -10.27 4.36 -11.96
C TYR A 108 -11.00 3.07 -11.53
N PRO A 109 -12.35 3.08 -11.38
CA PRO A 109 -13.09 1.98 -10.75
C PRO A 109 -13.05 0.67 -11.54
N ASP A 110 -12.85 0.74 -12.87
CA ASP A 110 -12.73 -0.43 -13.74
C ASP A 110 -11.31 -1.02 -13.77
N LYS A 111 -10.34 -0.34 -13.16
CA LYS A 111 -8.91 -0.70 -13.21
C LYS A 111 -8.30 -0.96 -11.85
N LEU A 112 -8.93 -0.51 -10.76
CA LEU A 112 -8.35 -0.59 -9.42
C LEU A 112 -9.30 -1.23 -8.43
N ILE A 113 -8.73 -2.07 -7.58
CA ILE A 113 -9.38 -2.65 -6.41
C ILE A 113 -8.56 -2.24 -5.20
N VAL A 114 -9.23 -1.95 -4.07
CA VAL A 114 -8.56 -1.70 -2.80
C VAL A 114 -8.84 -2.85 -1.83
N ASN A 115 -7.76 -3.41 -1.28
CA ASN A 115 -7.83 -4.21 -0.08
C ASN A 115 -7.64 -3.32 1.15
N GLY A 116 -8.37 -3.67 2.22
CA GLY A 116 -8.19 -3.03 3.52
C GLY A 116 -6.97 -3.55 4.25
N ARG A 117 -6.96 -3.33 5.56
CA ARG A 117 -5.95 -3.84 6.48
C ARG A 117 -6.58 -4.11 7.83
N PHE A 118 -5.93 -4.97 8.62
CA PHE A 118 -6.16 -5.01 10.06
C PHE A 118 -4.84 -5.23 10.84
N ASP A 119 -4.92 -5.05 12.15
CA ASP A 119 -3.85 -5.12 13.15
C ASP A 119 -4.56 -5.38 14.47
N PRO A 120 -4.41 -6.57 15.05
CA PRO A 120 -5.20 -6.97 16.20
C PRO A 120 -4.89 -6.15 17.46
N ARG A 121 -3.74 -5.46 17.49
CA ARG A 121 -3.35 -4.61 18.63
C ARG A 121 -4.22 -3.37 18.78
N GLU A 122 -4.98 -3.00 17.74
CA GLU A 122 -5.97 -1.91 17.78
C GLU A 122 -7.27 -2.32 18.49
N GLY A 123 -7.44 -3.60 18.83
CA GLY A 123 -8.57 -4.12 19.59
C GLY A 123 -9.93 -3.85 18.93
N GLU A 124 -10.95 -3.62 19.75
CA GLU A 124 -12.33 -3.38 19.28
C GLU A 124 -12.44 -2.18 18.33
N ALA A 125 -11.63 -1.14 18.54
CA ALA A 125 -11.62 0.04 17.67
C ALA A 125 -11.13 -0.32 16.25
N GLY A 126 -10.06 -1.13 16.15
CA GLY A 126 -9.58 -1.63 14.87
C GLY A 126 -10.57 -2.55 14.18
N LEU A 127 -11.27 -3.41 14.95
CA LEU A 127 -12.28 -4.33 14.40
C LEU A 127 -13.46 -3.55 13.81
N LYS A 128 -13.94 -2.54 14.55
CA LYS A 128 -15.00 -1.65 14.07
C LYS A 128 -14.56 -0.91 12.80
N GLN A 129 -13.34 -0.40 12.76
CA GLN A 129 -12.78 0.26 11.57
C GLN A 129 -12.75 -0.70 10.37
N LEU A 130 -12.31 -1.95 10.54
CA LEU A 130 -12.31 -2.96 9.47
C LEU A 130 -13.72 -3.17 8.91
N GLU A 131 -14.73 -3.32 9.77
CA GLU A 131 -16.13 -3.51 9.33
C GLU A 131 -16.70 -2.27 8.61
N GLU A 132 -16.35 -1.07 9.07
CA GLU A 132 -16.76 0.19 8.45
C GLU A 132 -16.09 0.37 7.09
N ASP A 133 -14.79 0.12 6.99
CA ASP A 133 -14.04 0.20 5.72
C ASP A 133 -14.50 -0.87 4.72
N ALA A 134 -14.77 -2.09 5.18
CA ALA A 134 -15.32 -3.16 4.34
C ALA A 134 -16.62 -2.72 3.66
N LYS A 135 -17.52 -2.07 4.40
CA LYS A 135 -18.78 -1.54 3.86
C LYS A 135 -18.55 -0.32 2.97
N ARG A 136 -17.74 0.64 3.44
CA ARG A 136 -17.51 1.91 2.75
C ARG A 136 -16.83 1.73 1.40
N TYR A 137 -15.84 0.86 1.34
CA TYR A 137 -14.99 0.66 0.16
C TYR A 137 -15.28 -0.64 -0.59
N ASN A 138 -16.29 -1.41 -0.16
CA ASN A 138 -16.66 -2.71 -0.75
C ASN A 138 -15.45 -3.65 -0.90
N LEU A 139 -14.64 -3.72 0.17
CA LEU A 139 -13.36 -4.42 0.17
C LEU A 139 -13.53 -5.88 -0.29
N LYS A 140 -12.57 -6.37 -1.07
CA LYS A 140 -12.50 -7.78 -1.53
C LYS A 140 -11.54 -8.63 -0.72
N GLY A 141 -10.74 -7.99 0.13
CA GLY A 141 -9.80 -8.64 1.00
C GLY A 141 -9.06 -7.63 1.86
N VAL A 142 -8.08 -8.14 2.61
CA VAL A 142 -7.21 -7.37 3.49
C VAL A 142 -5.76 -7.75 3.22
N LYS A 143 -4.86 -6.79 3.40
CA LYS A 143 -3.43 -7.06 3.59
C LYS A 143 -3.04 -6.71 5.01
N VAL A 144 -2.37 -7.65 5.65
CA VAL A 144 -1.82 -7.48 7.00
C VAL A 144 -0.34 -7.17 6.92
N TYR A 145 0.13 -6.25 7.76
CA TYR A 145 1.55 -5.97 7.93
C TYR A 145 1.98 -6.34 9.35
N THR A 146 2.42 -7.58 9.51
CA THR A 146 2.79 -8.16 10.81
C THR A 146 4.01 -7.51 11.44
N ALA A 147 4.84 -6.81 10.65
CA ALA A 147 6.00 -6.05 11.12
C ALA A 147 5.69 -4.56 11.40
N GLU A 148 4.42 -4.15 11.35
CA GLU A 148 4.06 -2.76 11.61
C GLU A 148 4.40 -2.35 13.05
N TRP A 149 4.96 -1.15 13.20
CA TRP A 149 5.23 -0.58 14.52
C TRP A 149 3.98 0.03 15.11
N TYR A 150 3.68 -0.28 16.36
CA TYR A 150 2.50 0.21 17.08
C TYR A 150 2.78 0.26 18.58
N ASN A 151 2.67 1.45 19.18
CA ASN A 151 2.82 1.68 20.63
C ASN A 151 4.04 0.99 21.27
N GLY A 152 5.20 1.06 20.61
CA GLY A 152 6.46 0.46 21.08
C GLY A 152 6.65 -1.01 20.69
N SER A 153 5.62 -1.70 20.21
CA SER A 153 5.75 -3.01 19.57
C SER A 153 6.28 -2.87 18.13
N ARG A 154 7.12 -3.81 17.71
CA ARG A 154 7.67 -3.90 16.34
C ARG A 154 7.05 -5.01 15.49
N GLY A 155 5.91 -5.54 15.93
CA GLY A 155 5.15 -6.51 15.15
C GLY A 155 4.18 -7.35 15.98
N TRP A 156 3.55 -8.31 15.31
CA TRP A 156 2.58 -9.27 15.84
C TRP A 156 2.57 -10.52 14.95
N SER A 157 1.97 -11.62 15.41
CA SER A 157 1.86 -12.87 14.66
C SER A 157 0.42 -13.16 14.24
N LEU A 158 0.23 -13.73 13.05
CA LEU A 158 -1.07 -14.26 12.63
C LEU A 158 -1.59 -15.40 13.52
N SER A 159 -0.70 -16.04 14.28
CA SER A 159 -1.07 -17.05 15.27
C SER A 159 -1.51 -16.47 16.63
N ASP A 160 -1.43 -15.16 16.82
CA ASP A 160 -1.85 -14.53 18.08
C ASP A 160 -3.38 -14.68 18.22
N PRO A 161 -3.91 -15.02 19.40
CA PRO A 161 -5.35 -15.20 19.61
C PRO A 161 -6.20 -14.00 19.18
N GLU A 162 -5.66 -12.79 19.37
CA GLU A 162 -6.31 -11.54 19.00
C GLU A 162 -6.42 -11.38 17.48
N ALA A 163 -5.50 -11.96 16.69
CA ALA A 163 -5.59 -11.96 15.23
C ALA A 163 -6.78 -12.78 14.74
N GLN A 164 -7.12 -13.88 15.43
CA GLN A 164 -8.23 -14.75 15.04
C GLN A 164 -9.56 -13.99 15.00
N VAL A 165 -9.79 -13.07 15.94
CA VAL A 165 -11.02 -12.26 16.00
C VAL A 165 -11.24 -11.44 14.73
N PHE A 166 -10.16 -10.95 14.12
CA PHE A 166 -10.20 -10.22 12.85
C PHE A 166 -10.28 -11.16 11.64
N LEU A 167 -9.57 -12.28 11.69
CA LEU A 167 -9.61 -13.30 10.64
C LEU A 167 -11.02 -13.89 10.48
N ASP A 168 -11.77 -14.04 11.56
CA ASP A 168 -13.17 -14.52 11.52
C ASP A 168 -14.13 -13.57 10.76
N LYS A 169 -13.71 -12.33 10.48
CA LYS A 169 -14.45 -11.35 9.65
C LYS A 169 -14.08 -11.40 8.17
N CYS A 170 -12.98 -12.05 7.83
CA CYS A 170 -12.41 -12.09 6.48
C CYS A 170 -12.83 -13.37 5.74
#